data_AF-A0A378B7V6-F1
#
_entry.id   AF-A0A378B7V6-F1
#
_cell.length_a   1.000
_cell.length_b   1.000
_cell.length_c   1.000
_cell.angle_alpha   90.00
_cell.angle_beta   90.00
_cell.angle_gamma   90.00
#
_symmetry.space_group_name_H-M   'P 1'
#
loop_
_entity.id
_entity.type
_entity.pdbx_description
1 polymer ?
#
loop_
_entity_poly.entity_id
_entity_poly.type
_entity_poly.pdbx_seq_one_letter_code
_entity_poly.pdbx_strand_id
1 'polypeptide(L)'
;MRNTDNGVIGSDQTAVMARLALDELIDQLLHSNALSLKLTANPLVADRAWHLTENTCIRAFSADDPQAKKRAHHALFILYQSWLADPLSPAAANQFHPLLSGIRNYIESEWLRAESKRFHHQRPMLNAGNIVDELRALCQQHPASHHPLFDFLASEASAAQIDYFFKSDSALNLLFLRSGGDGAGGLAAGNPR
;
A
#
# COMPACT_ATOMS: atom_id res chain seq x y z
N MET A 1 -39.84 12.80 -29.00
CA MET A 1 -39.09 13.96 -28.49
C MET A 1 -38.19 13.48 -27.36
N ARG A 2 -36.87 13.62 -27.50
CA ARG A 2 -35.87 13.29 -26.47
C ARG A 2 -35.97 14.35 -25.37
N ASN A 3 -36.16 13.94 -24.12
CA ASN A 3 -35.84 14.79 -22.98
C ASN A 3 -34.56 14.27 -22.33
N THR A 4 -33.51 15.07 -22.45
CA THR A 4 -32.21 14.94 -21.83
C THR A 4 -32.32 15.36 -20.37
N ASP A 5 -32.22 14.40 -19.45
CA ASP A 5 -32.12 14.66 -18.02
C ASP A 5 -30.69 14.33 -17.57
N ASN A 6 -29.74 15.15 -18.02
CA ASN A 6 -28.32 15.12 -17.63
C ASN A 6 -27.98 16.51 -17.08
N GLY A 7 -28.19 16.75 -15.79
CA GLY A 7 -27.89 18.07 -15.23
C GLY A 7 -27.64 18.18 -13.72
N VAL A 8 -28.08 17.24 -12.88
CA VAL A 8 -28.11 17.47 -11.42
C VAL A 8 -27.21 16.53 -10.60
N ILE A 9 -26.61 15.50 -11.20
CA ILE A 9 -25.85 14.48 -10.45
C ILE A 9 -24.44 14.97 -10.02
N GLY A 10 -23.89 16.00 -10.67
CA GLY A 10 -22.50 16.43 -10.47
C GLY A 10 -22.22 17.27 -9.22
N SER A 11 -23.17 18.09 -8.75
CA SER A 11 -22.93 19.02 -7.63
C SER A 11 -22.92 18.32 -6.27
N ASP A 12 -23.83 17.37 -6.06
CA ASP A 12 -24.00 16.67 -4.78
C ASP A 12 -22.85 15.67 -4.53
N GLN A 13 -22.40 14.95 -5.56
CA GLN A 13 -21.24 14.06 -5.46
C GLN A 13 -19.95 14.84 -5.18
N THR A 14 -19.77 16.02 -5.79
CA THR A 14 -18.59 16.86 -5.52
C THR A 14 -18.58 17.37 -4.08
N ALA A 15 -19.76 17.71 -3.51
CA ALA A 15 -19.90 18.14 -2.12
C ALA A 15 -19.70 17.00 -1.11
N VAL A 16 -20.10 15.78 -1.44
CA VAL A 16 -19.85 14.57 -0.62
C VAL A 16 -18.36 14.21 -0.64
N MET A 17 -17.74 14.18 -1.81
CA MET A 17 -16.28 14.00 -1.93
C MET A 17 -15.51 15.10 -1.21
N ALA A 18 -16.13 16.29 -1.04
CA ALA A 18 -15.53 17.42 -0.36
C ALA A 18 -15.34 17.24 1.16
N ARG A 19 -15.93 16.20 1.77
CA ARG A 19 -15.83 15.90 3.20
C ARG A 19 -15.01 14.65 3.54
N LEU A 20 -14.66 13.86 2.53
CA LEU A 20 -14.00 12.58 2.74
C LEU A 20 -12.57 12.74 3.26
N ALA A 21 -12.19 11.82 4.14
CA ALA A 21 -10.80 11.60 4.53
C ALA A 21 -10.00 11.01 3.34
N LEU A 22 -8.67 11.02 3.45
CA LEU A 22 -7.79 10.55 2.37
C LEU A 22 -8.11 9.10 1.96
N ASP A 23 -8.23 8.20 2.93
CA ASP A 23 -8.49 6.78 2.70
C ASP A 23 -9.85 6.54 2.04
N GLU A 24 -10.90 7.22 2.50
CA GLU A 24 -12.23 7.16 1.89
C GLU A 24 -12.26 7.72 0.46
N LEU A 25 -11.52 8.81 0.21
CA LEU A 25 -11.43 9.40 -1.12
C LEU A 25 -10.70 8.47 -2.09
N ILE A 26 -9.59 7.85 -1.64
CA ILE A 26 -8.84 6.89 -2.45
C ILE A 26 -9.67 5.65 -2.76
N ASP A 27 -10.41 5.12 -1.78
CA ASP A 27 -11.31 4.00 -1.99
C ASP A 27 -12.38 4.29 -3.05
N GLN A 28 -13.01 5.47 -3.00
CA GLN A 28 -14.00 5.87 -3.99
C GLN A 28 -13.40 6.08 -5.38
N LEU A 29 -12.20 6.67 -5.48
CA LEU A 29 -11.52 6.84 -6.76
C LEU A 29 -11.13 5.50 -7.35
N LEU A 30 -10.64 4.57 -6.53
CA LEU A 30 -10.22 3.25 -6.96
C LEU A 30 -11.39 2.42 -7.52
N HIS A 31 -12.56 2.46 -6.87
CA HIS A 31 -13.76 1.75 -7.30
C HIS A 31 -14.59 2.52 -8.33
N SER A 32 -14.13 3.68 -8.80
CA SER A 32 -14.87 4.48 -9.76
C SER A 32 -14.79 3.90 -11.17
N ASN A 33 -15.97 3.66 -11.76
CA ASN A 33 -16.08 3.46 -13.20
C ASN A 33 -15.62 4.71 -13.96
N ALA A 34 -14.87 4.50 -15.04
CA ALA A 34 -14.38 5.57 -15.93
C ALA A 34 -13.69 6.73 -15.19
N LEU A 35 -12.79 6.40 -14.25
CA LEU A 35 -12.06 7.36 -13.42
C LEU A 35 -11.45 8.52 -14.23
N SER A 36 -10.79 8.21 -15.34
CA SER A 36 -10.14 9.23 -16.18
C SER A 36 -11.15 10.25 -16.73
N LEU A 37 -12.33 9.83 -17.18
CA LEU A 37 -13.37 10.76 -17.67
C LEU A 37 -13.89 11.66 -16.55
N LYS A 38 -14.05 11.13 -15.33
CA LYS A 38 -14.47 11.93 -14.17
C LYS A 38 -13.42 12.97 -13.78
N LEU A 39 -12.14 12.62 -13.83
CA LEU A 39 -11.05 13.55 -13.53
C LEU A 39 -10.88 14.60 -14.63
N THR A 40 -11.10 14.26 -15.90
CA THR A 40 -11.14 15.25 -16.99
C THR A 40 -12.33 16.21 -16.84
N ALA A 41 -13.49 15.71 -16.41
CA ALA A 41 -14.67 16.53 -16.17
C ALA A 41 -14.54 17.41 -14.92
N ASN A 42 -13.78 16.97 -13.92
CA ASN A 42 -13.58 17.70 -12.67
C ASN A 42 -12.13 17.58 -12.17
N PRO A 43 -11.20 18.41 -12.68
CA PRO A 43 -9.80 18.36 -12.30
C PRO A 43 -9.56 18.71 -10.82
N LEU A 44 -10.46 19.46 -10.19
CA LEU A 44 -10.36 19.85 -8.78
C LEU A 44 -10.34 18.64 -7.84
N VAL A 45 -10.91 17.51 -8.25
CA VAL A 45 -10.88 16.26 -7.47
C VAL A 45 -9.46 15.70 -7.40
N ALA A 46 -8.68 15.80 -8.48
CA ALA A 46 -7.29 15.37 -8.50
C ALA A 46 -6.42 16.26 -7.60
N ASP A 47 -6.55 17.58 -7.73
CA ASP A 47 -5.82 18.55 -6.91
C ASP A 47 -6.12 18.36 -5.42
N ARG A 48 -7.39 18.12 -5.09
CA ARG A 48 -7.82 17.82 -3.73
C ARG A 48 -7.21 16.53 -3.20
N ALA A 49 -7.24 15.45 -3.99
CA ALA A 49 -6.65 14.17 -3.59
C ALA A 49 -5.16 14.33 -3.30
N TRP A 50 -4.47 15.14 -4.10
CA TRP A 50 -3.07 15.47 -3.89
C TRP A 50 -2.85 16.27 -2.60
N HIS A 51 -3.60 17.36 -2.40
CA HIS A 51 -3.49 18.19 -1.20
C HIS A 51 -3.81 17.41 0.09
N LEU A 52 -4.82 16.52 0.06
CA LEU A 52 -5.13 15.65 1.20
C LEU A 52 -4.02 14.64 1.47
N THR A 53 -3.38 14.11 0.41
CA THR A 53 -2.24 13.21 0.53
C THR A 53 -1.08 13.92 1.23
N GLU A 54 -0.67 15.09 0.73
CA GLU A 54 0.42 15.88 1.31
C GLU A 54 0.15 16.24 2.77
N ASN A 55 -1.05 16.77 3.06
CA ASN A 55 -1.41 17.13 4.43
C ASN A 55 -1.41 15.93 5.39
N THR A 56 -1.94 14.79 4.93
CA THR A 56 -1.97 13.57 5.76
C THR A 56 -0.56 13.03 5.99
N CYS A 57 0.30 13.00 4.97
CA CYS A 57 1.70 12.57 5.10
C CYS A 57 2.49 13.47 6.04
N ILE A 58 2.34 14.80 5.95
CA ILE A 58 3.01 15.74 6.87
C ILE A 58 2.57 15.46 8.31
N ARG A 59 1.26 15.34 8.55
CA ARG A 59 0.72 15.05 9.88
C ARG A 59 1.17 13.69 10.40
N ALA A 60 1.16 12.67 9.55
CA ALA A 60 1.51 11.29 9.90
C ALA A 60 3.00 11.14 10.21
N PHE A 61 3.87 11.65 9.34
CA PHE A 61 5.29 11.31 9.34
C PHE A 61 6.20 12.43 9.86
N SER A 62 5.74 13.67 9.86
CA SER A 62 6.48 14.80 10.46
C SER A 62 5.94 15.21 11.83
N ALA A 63 4.62 15.23 12.02
CA ALA A 63 3.99 15.63 13.29
C ALA A 63 3.60 14.45 14.20
N ASP A 64 3.90 13.22 13.79
CA ASP A 64 3.65 11.98 14.54
C ASP A 64 2.18 11.73 14.95
N ASP A 65 1.22 12.30 14.22
CA ASP A 65 -0.22 12.15 14.51
C ASP A 65 -0.69 10.71 14.27
N PRO A 66 -1.12 9.96 15.31
CA PRO A 66 -1.52 8.56 15.18
C PRO A 66 -2.72 8.35 14.24
N GLN A 67 -3.65 9.29 14.19
CA GLN A 67 -4.83 9.18 13.31
C GLN A 67 -4.44 9.43 11.85
N ALA A 68 -3.56 10.40 11.61
CA ALA A 68 -3.03 10.63 10.26
C ALA A 68 -2.20 9.44 9.76
N LYS A 69 -1.38 8.82 10.63
CA LYS A 69 -0.66 7.59 10.31
C LYS A 69 -1.59 6.46 9.93
N LYS A 70 -2.64 6.22 10.73
CA LYS A 70 -3.65 5.20 10.42
C LYS A 70 -4.25 5.44 9.03
N ARG A 71 -4.63 6.67 8.71
CA ARG A 71 -5.21 7.03 7.41
C ARG A 71 -4.22 6.88 6.26
N ALA A 72 -2.98 7.31 6.41
CA ALA A 72 -1.93 7.15 5.40
C ALA A 72 -1.67 5.67 5.10
N HIS A 73 -1.51 4.84 6.14
CA HIS A 73 -1.31 3.40 5.97
C HIS A 73 -2.54 2.68 5.44
N HIS A 74 -3.74 3.10 5.83
CA HIS A 74 -4.98 2.53 5.30
C HIS A 74 -5.18 2.86 3.82
N ALA A 75 -4.92 4.11 3.42
CA ALA A 75 -4.93 4.51 2.01
C ALA A 75 -3.90 3.70 1.19
N LEU A 76 -2.69 3.52 1.72
CA LEU A 76 -1.66 2.70 1.09
C LEU A 76 -2.08 1.23 0.97
N PHE A 77 -2.72 0.68 2.01
CA PHE A 77 -3.26 -0.68 2.00
C PHE A 77 -4.32 -0.86 0.90
N ILE A 78 -5.27 0.08 0.76
CA ILE A 78 -6.28 0.06 -0.30
C ILE A 78 -5.62 0.06 -1.68
N LEU A 79 -4.59 0.89 -1.87
CA LEU A 79 -3.83 0.98 -3.13
C LEU A 79 -3.04 -0.30 -3.43
N TYR A 80 -2.56 -1.04 -2.44
CA TYR A 80 -1.94 -2.34 -2.66
C TYR A 80 -2.96 -3.44 -2.94
N GLN A 81 -4.12 -3.41 -2.28
CA GLN A 81 -5.18 -4.39 -2.51
C GLN A 81 -5.72 -4.34 -3.95
N SER A 82 -5.57 -3.22 -4.65
CA SER A 82 -5.94 -3.15 -6.07
C SER A 82 -5.20 -4.17 -6.95
N TRP A 83 -4.00 -4.62 -6.54
CA TRP A 83 -3.23 -5.64 -7.25
C TRP A 83 -3.79 -7.05 -7.08
N LEU A 84 -4.60 -7.26 -6.03
CA LEU A 84 -5.28 -8.52 -5.70
C LEU A 84 -6.77 -8.48 -6.08
N ALA A 85 -7.26 -7.36 -6.61
CA ALA A 85 -8.65 -7.21 -7.01
C ALA A 85 -8.99 -8.11 -8.22
N ASP A 86 -10.27 -8.45 -8.35
CA ASP A 86 -10.79 -9.18 -9.51
C ASP A 86 -10.38 -8.45 -10.81
N PRO A 87 -9.78 -9.14 -11.81
CA PRO A 87 -9.37 -8.55 -13.08
C PRO A 87 -10.46 -7.74 -13.80
N LEU A 88 -11.74 -8.08 -13.59
CA LEU A 88 -12.87 -7.37 -14.20
C LEU A 88 -13.40 -6.21 -13.34
N SER A 89 -12.84 -6.02 -12.15
CA SER A 89 -13.25 -4.93 -11.26
C SER A 89 -12.71 -3.57 -11.70
N PRO A 90 -13.40 -2.47 -11.37
CA PRO A 90 -12.89 -1.12 -11.61
C PRO A 90 -11.56 -0.85 -10.89
N ALA A 91 -11.34 -1.47 -9.73
CA ALA A 91 -10.11 -1.35 -8.96
C ALA A 91 -8.89 -1.89 -9.73
N ALA A 92 -9.03 -3.03 -10.40
CA ALA A 92 -7.97 -3.60 -11.23
C ALA A 92 -7.68 -2.73 -12.47
N ALA A 93 -8.72 -2.12 -13.07
CA ALA A 93 -8.54 -1.20 -14.19
C ALA A 93 -7.85 0.11 -13.78
N ASN A 94 -8.12 0.60 -12.57
CA ASN A 94 -7.60 1.86 -12.06
C ASN A 94 -6.22 1.73 -11.36
N GLN A 95 -5.70 0.52 -11.14
CA GLN A 95 -4.46 0.29 -10.38
C GLN A 95 -3.21 1.00 -10.93
N PHE A 96 -3.19 1.26 -12.24
CA PHE A 96 -2.10 1.97 -12.95
C PHE A 96 -2.47 3.40 -13.32
N HIS A 97 -3.58 3.93 -12.81
CA HIS A 97 -3.96 5.30 -13.09
C HIS A 97 -2.86 6.27 -12.58
N PRO A 98 -2.40 7.25 -13.39
CA PRO A 98 -1.27 8.11 -13.02
C PRO A 98 -1.43 8.82 -11.68
N LEU A 99 -2.64 9.33 -11.40
CA LEU A 99 -2.95 9.97 -10.11
C LEU A 99 -2.76 9.02 -8.92
N LEU A 100 -3.34 7.82 -8.98
CA LEU A 100 -3.29 6.85 -7.87
C LEU A 100 -1.88 6.29 -7.68
N SER A 101 -1.17 6.04 -8.78
CA SER A 101 0.24 5.63 -8.74
C SER A 101 1.13 6.74 -8.15
N GLY A 102 0.88 8.00 -8.50
CA GLY A 102 1.58 9.15 -7.92
C GLY A 102 1.34 9.26 -6.41
N ILE A 103 0.08 9.13 -5.97
CA ILE A 103 -0.28 9.21 -4.55
C ILE A 103 0.38 8.08 -3.77
N ARG A 104 0.33 6.85 -4.30
CA ARG A 104 1.00 5.68 -3.72
C ARG A 104 2.49 5.96 -3.51
N ASN A 105 3.21 6.31 -4.59
CA ASN A 105 4.66 6.52 -4.55
C ASN A 105 5.04 7.64 -3.57
N TYR A 106 4.20 8.68 -3.46
CA TYR A 106 4.44 9.79 -2.53
C TYR A 106 4.29 9.35 -1.07
N ILE A 107 3.21 8.63 -0.72
CA ILE A 107 3.01 8.09 0.63
C ILE A 107 4.15 7.15 1.00
N GLU A 108 4.53 6.24 0.09
CA GLU A 108 5.65 5.32 0.28
C GLU A 108 6.97 6.06 0.54
N SER A 109 7.26 7.08 -0.26
CA SER A 109 8.51 7.84 -0.15
C SER A 109 8.61 8.58 1.19
N GLU A 110 7.54 9.26 1.60
CA GLU A 110 7.51 9.98 2.88
C GLU A 110 7.53 9.02 4.07
N TRP A 111 6.84 7.90 3.99
CA TRP A 111 6.90 6.85 4.99
C TRP A 111 8.32 6.26 5.13
N LEU A 112 8.94 5.84 4.02
CA LEU A 112 10.29 5.27 4.01
C LEU A 112 11.32 6.28 4.51
N ARG A 113 11.17 7.55 4.17
CA ARG A 113 12.03 8.63 4.66
C ARG A 113 11.91 8.81 6.16
N ALA A 114 10.69 8.73 6.71
CA ALA A 114 10.47 8.82 8.16
C ALA A 114 10.99 7.58 8.89
N GLU A 115 10.74 6.38 8.37
CA GLU A 115 11.24 5.13 8.95
C GLU A 115 12.77 5.02 8.85
N SER A 116 13.39 5.49 7.76
CA SER A 116 14.86 5.51 7.64
C SER A 116 15.53 6.37 8.72
N LYS A 117 14.86 7.40 9.23
CA LYS A 117 15.33 8.18 10.40
C LYS A 117 15.10 7.46 11.73
N ARG A 118 14.13 6.55 11.80
CA ARG A 118 13.89 5.74 13.01
C ARG A 118 14.86 4.56 13.08
N PHE A 119 15.12 3.93 11.94
CA PHE A 119 16.09 2.84 11.80
C PHE A 119 17.51 3.36 11.59
N HIS A 120 18.07 4.04 12.60
CA HIS A 120 19.52 4.31 12.69
C HIS A 120 20.31 3.08 13.18
N HIS A 121 19.95 1.88 12.73
CA HIS A 121 20.78 0.71 13.02
C HIS A 121 21.91 0.70 12.00
N GLN A 122 23.15 0.73 12.48
CA GLN A 122 24.32 0.55 11.64
C GLN A 122 24.13 -0.74 10.85
N ARG A 123 24.10 -0.66 9.51
CA ARG A 123 24.14 -1.87 8.69
C ARG A 123 25.39 -2.63 9.11
N PRO A 124 25.28 -3.89 9.57
CA PRO A 124 26.46 -4.66 9.89
C PRO A 124 27.29 -4.77 8.62
N MET A 125 28.55 -4.34 8.67
CA MET A 125 29.50 -4.59 7.59
C MET A 125 29.81 -6.08 7.62
N LEU A 126 29.07 -6.85 6.83
CA LEU A 126 29.30 -8.29 6.72
C LEU A 126 30.60 -8.52 5.97
N ASN A 127 31.53 -9.27 6.56
CA ASN A 127 32.78 -9.61 5.91
C ASN A 127 32.58 -10.83 5.00
N ALA A 128 32.95 -10.69 3.72
CA ALA A 128 32.73 -11.72 2.70
C ALA A 128 33.35 -13.09 3.04
N GLY A 129 34.37 -13.12 3.92
CA GLY A 129 35.00 -14.36 4.38
C GLY A 129 34.20 -15.17 5.40
N ASN A 130 33.32 -14.53 6.19
CA ASN A 130 32.62 -15.14 7.34
C ASN A 130 31.09 -14.88 7.34
N ILE A 131 30.51 -14.59 6.18
CA ILE A 131 29.09 -14.24 6.01
C ILE A 131 28.15 -15.16 6.78
N VAL A 132 28.39 -16.48 6.76
CA VAL A 132 27.49 -17.48 7.37
C VAL A 132 27.44 -17.35 8.89
N ASP A 133 28.59 -17.18 9.54
CA ASP A 133 28.65 -17.08 11.00
C ASP A 133 28.19 -15.70 11.49
N GLU A 134 28.47 -14.64 10.72
CA GLU A 134 27.96 -13.30 11.01
C GLU A 134 26.44 -13.20 10.80
N LEU A 135 25.87 -13.85 9.77
CA LEU A 135 24.41 -13.97 9.62
C LEU A 135 23.78 -14.78 10.75
N ARG A 136 24.41 -15.88 11.17
CA ARG A 136 23.90 -16.68 12.30
C ARG A 136 23.88 -15.84 13.57
N ALA A 137 24.96 -15.12 13.86
CA ALA A 137 25.04 -14.23 15.02
C ALA A 137 24.02 -13.09 14.93
N LEU A 138 23.86 -12.48 13.75
CA LEU A 138 22.88 -11.42 13.51
C LEU A 138 21.45 -11.91 13.74
N CYS A 139 21.09 -13.07 13.19
CA CYS A 139 19.78 -13.69 13.41
C CYS A 139 19.55 -14.00 14.89
N GLN A 140 20.54 -14.55 15.60
CA GLN A 140 20.40 -14.87 17.03
C GLN A 140 20.30 -13.63 17.92
N GLN A 141 20.96 -12.53 17.56
CA GLN A 141 20.90 -11.26 18.28
C GLN A 141 19.65 -10.44 17.92
N HIS A 142 18.96 -10.76 16.83
CA HIS A 142 17.80 -10.01 16.40
C HIS A 142 16.60 -10.26 17.34
N PRO A 143 15.92 -9.20 17.83
CA PRO A 143 14.77 -9.33 18.74
C PRO A 143 13.61 -10.18 18.20
N ALA A 144 13.53 -10.37 16.87
CA ALA A 144 12.52 -11.22 16.25
C ALA A 144 12.67 -12.71 16.62
N SER A 145 13.88 -13.17 16.98
CA SER A 145 14.14 -14.57 17.32
C SER A 145 13.59 -14.98 18.68
N HIS A 146 13.29 -14.00 19.54
CA HIS A 146 12.65 -14.18 20.84
C HIS A 146 11.41 -13.29 20.94
N HIS A 147 10.70 -13.11 19.83
CA HIS A 147 9.57 -12.17 19.82
C HIS A 147 8.45 -12.70 20.71
N PRO A 148 7.92 -11.92 21.68
CA PRO A 148 6.89 -12.38 22.63
C PRO A 148 5.62 -12.92 21.95
N LEU A 149 5.36 -12.48 20.71
CA LEU A 149 4.27 -13.01 19.89
C LEU A 149 4.42 -14.50 19.61
N PHE A 150 5.62 -15.01 19.32
CA PHE A 150 5.83 -16.43 19.05
C PHE A 150 5.72 -17.27 20.32
N ASP A 151 6.19 -16.74 21.45
CA ASP A 151 6.01 -17.39 22.76
C ASP A 151 4.53 -17.45 23.14
N PHE A 152 3.77 -16.38 22.90
CA PHE A 152 2.32 -16.33 23.11
C PHE A 152 1.56 -17.28 22.19
N LEU A 153 1.91 -17.33 20.90
CA LEU A 153 1.32 -18.27 19.94
C LEU A 153 1.57 -19.73 20.31
N ALA A 154 2.73 -20.03 20.89
CA ALA A 154 3.10 -21.38 21.29
C ALA A 154 2.42 -21.85 22.60
N SER A 155 2.14 -20.94 23.53
CA SER A 155 1.73 -21.30 24.90
C SER A 155 0.31 -20.91 25.29
N GLU A 156 -0.21 -19.78 24.80
CA GLU A 156 -1.43 -19.15 25.34
C GLU A 156 -2.51 -18.85 24.29
N ALA A 157 -2.18 -18.91 22.99
CA ALA A 157 -3.10 -18.49 21.94
C ALA A 157 -4.27 -19.46 21.74
N SER A 158 -5.48 -18.90 21.67
CA SER A 158 -6.67 -19.63 21.26
C SER A 158 -6.70 -19.89 19.75
N ALA A 159 -7.47 -20.90 19.32
CA ALA A 159 -7.63 -21.23 17.90
C ALA A 159 -8.07 -20.04 17.03
N ALA A 160 -8.89 -19.12 17.57
CA ALA A 160 -9.33 -17.92 16.86
C ALA A 160 -8.20 -16.87 16.71
N GLN A 161 -7.32 -16.75 17.70
CA GLN A 161 -6.16 -15.84 17.64
C GLN A 161 -5.08 -16.37 16.71
N ILE A 162 -4.92 -17.70 16.66
CA ILE A 162 -4.04 -18.37 15.70
C ILE A 162 -4.56 -18.15 14.26
N ASP A 163 -5.87 -18.33 14.03
CA ASP A 163 -6.49 -18.06 12.72
C ASP A 163 -6.31 -16.59 12.29
N TYR A 164 -6.47 -15.64 13.21
CA TYR A 164 -6.22 -14.23 12.93
C TYR A 164 -4.75 -13.94 12.56
N PHE A 165 -3.80 -14.55 13.27
CA PHE A 165 -2.38 -14.45 12.94
C PHE A 165 -2.09 -14.97 11.53
N PHE A 166 -2.58 -16.16 11.18
CA PHE A 166 -2.39 -16.73 9.84
C PHE A 166 -3.08 -15.92 8.74
N LYS A 167 -4.25 -15.32 9.00
CA LYS A 167 -4.88 -14.39 8.06
C LYS A 167 -4.01 -13.16 7.80
N SER A 168 -3.37 -12.62 8.83
CA SER A 168 -2.46 -11.49 8.68
C SER A 168 -1.17 -11.87 7.95
N ASP A 169 -0.61 -13.05 8.20
CA ASP A 169 0.65 -13.52 7.60
C ASP A 169 0.48 -13.98 6.15
N SER A 170 -0.63 -14.67 5.85
CA SER A 170 -0.95 -15.14 4.50
C SER A 170 -1.08 -13.99 3.49
N ALA A 171 -1.61 -12.83 3.89
CA ALA A 171 -1.66 -11.64 3.03
C ALA A 171 -0.27 -11.13 2.63
N LEU A 172 0.70 -11.18 3.55
CA LEU A 172 2.09 -10.82 3.28
C LEU A 172 2.75 -11.83 2.33
N ASN A 173 2.53 -13.13 2.56
CA ASN A 173 3.10 -14.20 1.74
C ASN A 173 2.54 -14.19 0.30
N LEU A 174 1.27 -13.85 0.12
CA LEU A 174 0.66 -13.72 -1.22
C LEU A 174 1.29 -12.58 -2.04
N LEU A 175 1.62 -11.45 -1.41
CA LEU A 175 2.31 -10.33 -2.06
C LEU A 175 3.76 -10.67 -2.42
N PHE A 176 4.43 -11.48 -1.59
CA PHE A 176 5.80 -11.96 -1.85
C PHE A 176 5.86 -12.90 -3.05
N LEU A 177 4.94 -13.88 -3.12
CA LEU A 177 4.89 -14.86 -4.22
C LEU A 177 4.57 -14.22 -5.58
N ARG A 178 3.78 -13.13 -5.60
CA ARG A 178 3.46 -12.40 -6.83
C ARG A 178 4.60 -11.50 -7.29
N SER A 179 5.30 -10.85 -6.36
CA SER A 179 6.48 -10.03 -6.65
C SER A 179 7.70 -10.84 -7.13
N GLY A 180 7.77 -12.13 -6.78
CA GLY A 180 8.82 -13.05 -7.27
C GLY A 180 8.58 -13.62 -8.68
N GLY A 181 7.40 -13.40 -9.28
CA GLY A 181 7.00 -14.01 -10.56
C GLY A 181 7.58 -13.34 -11.81
N ASP A 182 7.97 -12.08 -11.76
CA ASP A 182 8.49 -11.34 -12.93
C ASP A 182 10.00 -11.52 -13.18
N GLY A 183 10.69 -12.32 -12.36
CA GLY A 183 12.14 -12.57 -12.47
C GLY A 183 12.56 -13.81 -13.25
N ALA A 184 11.64 -14.66 -13.71
CA ALA A 184 11.96 -15.99 -14.24
C ALA A 184 11.48 -16.24 -15.69
N GLY A 185 11.31 -15.19 -16.49
CA GLY A 185 10.71 -15.26 -17.83
C GLY A 185 11.57 -14.78 -19.01
N GLY A 186 12.89 -14.63 -18.85
CA GLY A 186 13.72 -14.06 -19.91
C GLY A 186 15.14 -14.58 -19.93
N LEU A 187 15.34 -15.83 -20.40
CA LEU A 187 16.62 -16.35 -20.92
C LEU A 187 16.43 -17.77 -21.49
N ALA A 188 15.66 -17.90 -22.58
CA ALA A 188 15.71 -19.10 -23.45
C ALA A 188 15.08 -18.82 -24.81
N ALA A 189 15.73 -18.02 -25.65
CA ALA A 189 15.52 -18.06 -27.09
C ALA A 189 16.90 -18.23 -27.75
N GLY A 190 17.32 -19.49 -27.84
CA GLY A 190 18.51 -19.90 -28.57
C GLY A 190 18.30 -19.66 -30.08
N ASN A 191 19.29 -19.02 -30.67
CA ASN A 191 19.46 -18.79 -32.10
C ASN A 191 19.25 -20.07 -32.93
N PRO A 192 18.43 -20.08 -33.99
CA PRO A 192 18.48 -21.15 -34.96
C PRO A 192 19.68 -20.92 -35.90
N ARG A 193 20.48 -21.98 -36.08
CA ARG A 193 21.42 -22.11 -37.19
C ARG A 193 20.66 -22.37 -38.48
#